data_AF-W7MTR2-F1
#
_entry.id   AF-W7MTR2-F1
#
_cell.length_a   1.000
_cell.length_b   1.000
_cell.length_c   1.000
_cell.angle_alpha   90.00
_cell.angle_beta   90.00
_cell.angle_gamma   90.00
#
_symmetry.space_group_name_H-M   'P 1'
#
loop_
_entity.id
_entity.type
_entity.pdbx_description
1 polymer ?
#
loop_
_entity_poly.entity_id
_entity_poly.type
_entity_poly.pdbx_seq_one_letter_code
_entity_poly.pdbx_strand_id
1 'polypeptide(L)' 'MPREEYQVPTANAGQRGGTRDDHQVRHVMSYICGDCGGSVTLGKDATVACPHCAGRVLYKERTKRMVQFEAR' A
#
# COMPACT_ATOMS: atom_id res chain seq x y z
N MET A 1 -14.59 -30.90 -40.58
CA MET A 1 -13.43 -30.04 -40.93
C MET A 1 -13.00 -29.33 -39.65
N PRO A 2 -11.71 -29.37 -39.31
CA PRO A 2 -11.19 -29.27 -37.95
C PRO A 2 -11.24 -27.84 -37.39
N ARG A 3 -11.43 -27.72 -36.07
CA ARG A 3 -11.39 -26.45 -35.33
C ARG A 3 -9.93 -25.99 -35.24
N GLU A 4 -9.63 -24.82 -35.79
CA GLU A 4 -8.33 -24.16 -35.66
C GLU A 4 -7.99 -23.94 -34.17
N GLU A 5 -6.89 -24.53 -33.73
CA GLU A 5 -6.34 -24.42 -32.39
C GLU A 5 -5.53 -23.14 -32.30
N TYR A 6 -5.97 -22.19 -31.48
CA TYR A 6 -5.25 -20.94 -31.26
C TYR A 6 -3.95 -21.19 -30.49
N GLN A 7 -2.82 -21.06 -31.17
CA GLN A 7 -1.49 -21.27 -30.58
C GLN A 7 -0.94 -19.95 -30.05
N VAL A 8 -0.68 -19.89 -28.74
CA VAL A 8 -0.09 -18.73 -28.06
C VAL A 8 1.41 -18.59 -28.41
N PRO A 9 1.92 -17.38 -28.69
CA PRO A 9 3.32 -17.21 -29.10
C PRO A 9 4.25 -17.52 -27.93
N THR A 10 5.08 -18.54 -28.07
CA THR A 10 6.22 -18.78 -27.19
C THR A 10 7.27 -17.71 -27.44
N ALA A 11 7.23 -16.65 -26.64
CA ALA A 11 8.26 -15.61 -26.68
C ALA A 11 9.59 -16.18 -26.18
N ASN A 12 10.53 -16.32 -27.11
CA ASN A 12 11.92 -16.64 -26.85
C ASN A 12 12.61 -15.47 -26.12
N ALA A 13 13.55 -15.83 -25.23
CA ALA A 13 14.68 -15.06 -24.72
C ALA A 13 14.59 -13.51 -24.70
N GLY A 14 14.49 -12.95 -23.50
CA GLY A 14 14.93 -11.59 -23.22
C GLY A 14 14.99 -11.37 -21.72
N GLN A 15 16.20 -11.30 -21.15
CA GLN A 15 16.44 -10.81 -19.80
C GLN A 15 15.68 -9.49 -19.62
N ARG A 16 14.55 -9.54 -18.90
CA ARG A 16 13.93 -8.35 -18.32
C ARG A 16 14.53 -8.23 -16.94
N GLY A 17 15.46 -7.28 -16.80
CA GLY A 17 16.05 -6.91 -15.52
C GLY A 17 14.93 -6.71 -14.51
N GLY A 18 14.86 -7.63 -13.55
CA GLY A 18 13.98 -7.50 -12.41
C GLY A 18 14.41 -6.27 -11.64
N THR A 19 13.63 -5.19 -11.77
CA THR A 19 13.59 -4.14 -10.76
C THR A 19 13.32 -4.85 -9.44
N ARG A 20 14.34 -4.94 -8.60
CA ARG A 20 14.23 -5.53 -7.27
C ARG A 20 13.07 -4.82 -6.58
N ASP A 21 12.03 -5.57 -6.23
CA ASP A 21 11.02 -5.21 -5.23
C ASP A 21 11.72 -5.02 -3.88
N ASP A 22 12.53 -3.97 -3.79
CA ASP A 22 12.99 -3.41 -2.54
C ASP A 22 11.82 -2.64 -1.95
N HIS A 23 11.48 -2.90 -0.68
CA HIS A 23 10.38 -2.36 0.13
C HIS A 23 9.19 -3.28 0.43
N GLN A 24 9.45 -4.49 0.95
CA GLN A 24 8.53 -5.08 1.93
C GLN A 24 9.09 -5.03 3.36
N VAL A 25 9.75 -3.94 3.74
CA VAL A 25 9.77 -3.58 5.17
C VAL A 25 8.35 -3.12 5.49
N ARG A 26 7.55 -4.03 6.06
CA ARG A 26 6.21 -3.73 6.57
C ARG A 26 6.35 -2.72 7.71
N HIS A 27 6.51 -1.45 7.36
CA HIS A 27 6.50 -0.37 8.34
C HIS A 27 5.20 -0.45 9.13
N VAL A 28 5.33 -0.46 10.46
CA VAL A 28 4.19 -0.33 11.37
C VAL A 28 3.44 0.93 10.98
N MET A 29 2.21 0.79 10.50
CA MET A 29 1.38 1.92 10.09
C MET A 29 0.76 2.56 11.33
N SER A 30 1.14 3.80 11.57
CA SER A 30 0.58 4.69 12.58
C SER A 30 -0.59 5.49 11.97
N TYR A 31 -1.66 5.56 12.73
CA TYR A 31 -2.86 6.31 12.43
C TYR A 31 -3.08 7.38 13.50
N ILE A 32 -3.80 8.43 13.16
CA ILE A 32 -4.15 9.54 14.05
C ILE A 32 -5.66 9.53 14.22
N CYS A 33 -6.14 9.52 15.46
CA CYS A 33 -7.58 9.62 15.72
C CYS A 33 -8.12 11.01 15.38
N GLY A 34 -9.24 11.08 14.67
CA GLY A 34 -9.85 12.36 14.30
C GLY A 34 -10.40 13.16 15.48
N ASP A 35 -10.88 12.49 16.53
CA ASP A 35 -11.54 13.17 17.65
C ASP A 35 -10.54 13.65 18.71
N CYS A 36 -9.54 12.82 19.04
CA CYS A 36 -8.62 13.09 20.14
C CYS A 36 -7.16 13.24 19.72
N GLY A 37 -6.85 13.16 18.43
CA GLY A 37 -5.50 13.42 17.89
C GLY A 37 -4.41 12.42 18.31
N GLY A 38 -4.77 11.39 19.08
CA GLY A 38 -3.81 10.38 19.55
C GLY A 38 -3.28 9.52 18.41
N SER A 39 -1.99 9.16 18.48
CA SER A 39 -1.36 8.20 17.58
C SER A 39 -1.74 6.77 17.97
N VAL A 40 -2.33 6.01 17.06
CA VAL A 40 -2.77 4.63 17.25
C VAL A 40 -2.07 3.74 16.22
N THR A 41 -1.41 2.70 16.69
CA THR A 41 -0.83 1.66 15.82
C THR A 41 -1.82 0.52 15.67
N LEU A 42 -2.37 0.32 14.47
CA LEU A 42 -3.27 -0.81 14.19
C LEU A 42 -2.60 -1.83 13.28
N GLY A 43 -2.75 -3.10 13.63
CA GLY A 43 -2.47 -4.20 12.73
C GLY A 43 -3.55 -4.36 11.66
N LYS A 44 -3.22 -5.07 10.57
CA LYS A 44 -4.13 -5.31 9.43
C LYS A 44 -5.47 -5.97 9.80
N ASP A 45 -5.49 -6.79 10.86
CA ASP A 45 -6.67 -7.55 11.30
C ASP A 45 -7.31 -6.94 12.57
N ALA A 46 -6.82 -5.80 13.05
CA ALA A 46 -7.33 -5.14 14.26
C ALA A 46 -8.59 -4.33 13.97
N THR A 47 -9.49 -4.24 14.96
CA THR A 47 -10.71 -3.41 14.85
C THR A 47 -10.34 -1.94 14.72
N VAL A 48 -10.94 -1.25 13.74
CA VAL A 48 -10.72 0.19 13.49
C VAL A 48 -11.45 1.03 14.55
N ALA A 49 -10.80 1.19 15.70
CA ALA A 49 -11.29 2.01 16.80
C ALA A 49 -10.12 2.64 17.57
N CYS A 50 -10.30 3.88 18.00
CA CYS A 50 -9.37 4.54 18.91
C CYS A 50 -9.50 3.95 20.33
N PRO A 51 -8.39 3.54 20.98
CA PRO A 51 -8.43 2.94 22.32
C PRO A 51 -8.84 3.90 23.44
N HIS A 52 -8.70 5.21 23.22
CA HIS A 52 -9.01 6.21 24.24
C HIS A 52 -10.42 6.83 24.08
N CYS A 53 -10.92 6.91 22.85
CA CYS A 53 -12.06 7.76 22.49
C CYS A 53 -13.22 6.96 21.88
N ALA A 54 -13.00 5.67 21.59
CA ALA A 54 -13.91 4.77 20.87
C ALA A 54 -14.37 5.26 19.48
N GLY A 55 -13.87 6.41 19.01
CA GLY A 55 -14.06 6.91 17.66
C GLY A 55 -13.52 5.94 16.62
N ARG A 56 -14.26 5.79 15.51
CA ARG A 56 -13.93 4.86 14.41
C ARG A 56 -13.25 5.55 13.23
N VAL A 57 -13.07 6.87 13.30
CA VAL A 57 -12.42 7.66 12.25
C VAL A 57 -10.95 7.84 12.61
N LEU A 58 -10.10 7.23 11.80
CA LEU A 58 -8.65 7.29 11.92
C LEU A 58 -8.05 7.79 10.60
N TYR A 59 -7.18 8.79 10.68
CA TYR A 59 -6.41 9.29 9.54
C TYR A 59 -5.07 8.57 9.46
N LYS A 60 -4.55 8.34 8.26
CA LYS A 60 -3.20 7.80 8.08
C LYS A 60 -2.16 8.90 8.35
N GLU A 61 -1.09 8.57 9.07
CA GLU A 61 -0.01 9.54 9.29
C GLU A 61 0.62 10.00 7.97
N ARG A 62 0.98 11.30 7.91
CA ARG A 62 1.70 11.89 6.78
C ARG A 62 3.03 11.14 6.57
N THR A 63 3.38 10.88 5.31
CA THR A 63 4.67 10.29 4.99
C THR A 63 5.81 11.23 5.36
N LYS A 64 6.88 10.71 5.96
CA LYS A 64 8.13 11.48 6.22
C LYS A 64 8.95 11.76 4.96
N ARG A 65 8.55 11.23 3.81
CA ARG A 65 9.18 11.49 2.51
C ARG A 65 8.90 12.93 2.08
N MET A 66 9.93 13.64 1.65
CA MET A 66 9.78 14.99 1.10
C MET A 66 8.92 14.94 -0.16
N VAL A 67 8.01 15.90 -0.26
CA VAL A 67 7.14 16.10 -1.42
C VAL A 67 7.56 17.41 -2.10
N GLN A 68 7.83 17.35 -3.40
CA GLN A 68 8.15 18.51 -4.22
C GLN A 68 6.88 19.00 -4.91
N PHE A 69 6.56 20.27 -4.76
CA PHE A 69 5.44 20.91 -5.43
C PHE A 69 5.94 21.97 -6.41
N GLU A 70 5.20 22.20 -7.49
CA GLU A 70 5.39 23.34 -8.39
C GLU A 70 4.52 24.52 -7.97
N ALA A 71 5.02 25.75 -8.11
CA ALA A 71 4.33 26.99 -7.72
C ALA A 71 3.46 27.51 -8.88
N ARG A 72 2.43 26.73 -9.26
CA ARG A 72 1.44 27.13 -10.26
C ARG A 72 0.19 27.71 -9.62
#